data_AF-A0A9P7LMT9-F1
#
_entry.id   AF-A0A9P7LMT9-F1
#
_cell.length_a   1.000
_cell.length_b   1.000
_cell.length_c   1.000
_cell.angle_alpha   90.00
_cell.angle_beta   90.00
_cell.angle_gamma   90.00
#
_symmetry.space_group_name_H-M   'P 1'
#
loop_
_entity.id
_entity.type
_entity.pdbx_description
1 polymer ?
#
loop_
_entity_poly.entity_id
_entity_poly.type
_entity_poly.pdbx_seq_one_letter_code
_entity_poly.pdbx_strand_id
1 'polypeptide(L)'
;MRHAPLLSTLSCAFFHASHAFEFTGPDSSETLDLTQPITITWNANTGSFLEPDARALDLWFYALTSDDSGRFGWELDKNLSLSAGSYKCNPDEVVESINKTGASISPDAVHAFEARLMNNSGGWLSALESDKYTVEGSDLIRNSAGKGAQVGIYTAAVAFTLASLVIL
;
A
#
# COMPACT_ATOMS: atom_id res chain seq x y z
N MET A 1 50.02 -1.55 0.12
CA MET A 1 49.26 -2.40 -0.83
C MET A 1 47.79 -2.29 -0.47
N ARG A 2 46.96 -1.85 -1.42
CA ARG A 2 45.51 -1.65 -1.23
C ARG A 2 44.82 -3.01 -1.27
N HIS A 3 44.07 -3.36 -0.23
CA HIS A 3 43.10 -4.45 -0.28
C HIS A 3 41.73 -3.81 -0.04
N ALA A 4 40.94 -3.76 -1.13
CA ALA A 4 39.56 -3.32 -1.10
C ALA A 4 38.72 -4.39 -0.39
N PRO A 5 37.88 -4.05 0.59
CA PRO A 5 36.88 -4.99 1.07
C PRO A 5 35.75 -5.04 0.04
N LEU A 6 35.51 -6.23 -0.50
CA LEU A 6 34.31 -6.56 -1.27
C LEU A 6 33.08 -6.23 -0.42
N LEU A 7 32.32 -5.22 -0.83
CA LEU A 7 30.97 -4.97 -0.32
C LEU A 7 30.10 -6.16 -0.72
N SER A 8 29.87 -7.07 0.23
CA SER A 8 28.81 -8.06 0.09
C SER A 8 27.50 -7.34 0.43
N THR A 9 26.81 -6.83 -0.59
CA THR A 9 25.45 -6.31 -0.46
C THR A 9 24.52 -7.48 -0.12
N LEU A 10 24.14 -7.62 1.14
CA LEU A 10 22.94 -8.37 1.49
C LEU A 10 21.74 -7.55 0.98
N SER A 11 21.27 -7.91 -0.21
CA SER A 11 19.96 -7.51 -0.71
C SER A 11 18.89 -8.07 0.21
N CYS A 12 18.22 -7.19 0.97
CA CYS A 12 17.01 -7.52 1.72
C CYS A 12 15.87 -7.82 0.73
N ALA A 13 15.78 -9.06 0.27
CA ALA A 13 14.57 -9.58 -0.36
C ALA A 13 13.67 -10.14 0.75
N PHE A 14 12.79 -9.31 1.30
CA PHE A 14 11.66 -9.78 2.11
C PHE A 14 10.38 -9.68 1.30
N PHE A 15 10.30 -10.48 0.24
CA PHE A 15 9.04 -10.91 -0.33
C PHE A 15 9.21 -12.38 -0.71
N HIS A 16 8.68 -13.29 0.11
CA HIS A 16 8.22 -14.56 -0.45
C HIS A 16 6.95 -14.23 -1.25
N ALA A 17 7.13 -13.48 -2.33
CA ALA A 17 6.11 -13.24 -3.32
C ALA A 17 5.70 -14.62 -3.84
N SER A 18 4.40 -14.87 -3.90
CA SER A 18 3.87 -15.83 -4.87
C SER A 18 4.54 -15.52 -6.21
N HIS A 19 5.43 -16.39 -6.67
CA HIS A 19 6.32 -16.11 -7.82
C HIS A 19 5.58 -15.88 -9.15
N ALA A 20 4.25 -15.79 -9.15
CA ALA A 20 3.39 -15.74 -10.32
C ALA A 20 2.20 -14.77 -10.29
N PHE A 21 2.00 -14.05 -9.19
CA PHE A 21 1.11 -12.90 -9.16
C PHE A 21 1.89 -11.73 -8.57
N GLU A 22 2.21 -10.76 -9.41
CA GLU A 22 2.85 -9.52 -9.00
C GLU A 22 1.77 -8.44 -8.94
N PHE A 23 1.48 -7.95 -7.73
CA PHE A 23 0.57 -6.84 -7.53
C PHE A 23 1.37 -5.56 -7.39
N THR A 24 1.16 -4.62 -8.30
CA THR A 24 1.84 -3.33 -8.30
C THR A 24 0.79 -2.24 -8.25
N GLY A 25 0.71 -1.55 -7.11
CA GLY A 25 -0.06 -0.32 -7.06
C GLY A 25 0.63 0.82 -7.83
N PRO A 26 0.15 2.06 -7.67
CA PRO A 26 0.85 3.25 -8.13
C PRO A 26 2.28 3.34 -7.58
N ASP A 27 3.10 4.26 -8.12
CA ASP A 27 4.43 4.53 -7.58
C ASP A 27 4.30 5.02 -6.13
N SER A 28 4.80 4.23 -5.18
CA SER A 28 4.70 4.52 -3.75
C SER A 28 5.70 5.57 -3.26
N SER A 29 6.61 6.03 -4.12
CA SER A 29 7.44 7.19 -3.83
C SER A 29 6.69 8.51 -4.03
N GLU A 30 5.53 8.48 -4.69
CA GLU A 30 4.63 9.61 -4.87
C GLU A 30 3.47 9.55 -3.88
N THR A 31 2.96 10.72 -3.49
CA THR A 31 1.73 10.82 -2.69
C THR A 31 0.53 10.43 -3.55
N LEU A 32 -0.36 9.61 -3.01
CA LEU A 32 -1.58 9.19 -3.69
C LEU A 32 -2.65 10.28 -3.61
N ASP A 33 -2.94 10.93 -4.74
CA ASP A 33 -4.00 11.93 -4.87
C ASP A 33 -5.37 11.26 -5.13
N LEU A 34 -6.24 11.26 -4.11
CA LEU A 34 -7.60 10.71 -4.18
C LEU A 34 -8.61 11.63 -4.90
N THR A 35 -8.17 12.74 -5.51
CA THR A 35 -9.02 13.57 -6.39
C THR A 35 -8.88 13.23 -7.86
N GLN A 36 -7.95 12.33 -8.19
CA GLN A 36 -7.66 11.96 -9.57
C GLN A 36 -7.82 10.45 -9.77
N PRO A 37 -8.11 9.99 -11.01
CA PRO A 37 -8.16 8.57 -11.29
C PRO A 37 -6.83 7.87 -11.01
N ILE A 38 -6.88 6.75 -10.31
CA ILE A 38 -5.70 5.97 -9.91
C ILE A 38 -5.63 4.70 -10.76
N THR A 39 -4.44 4.39 -11.28
CA THR A 39 -4.22 3.15 -12.03
C THR A 39 -3.54 2.14 -11.13
N ILE A 40 -4.19 0.98 -10.96
CA ILE A 40 -3.68 -0.16 -10.20
C ILE A 40 -3.32 -1.24 -11.21
N THR A 41 -2.17 -1.88 -11.07
CA THR A 41 -1.67 -2.88 -12.02
C THR A 41 -1.38 -4.22 -11.36
N TRP A 42 -1.42 -5.28 -12.15
CA TRP A 42 -0.97 -6.60 -11.71
C TRP A 42 -0.49 -7.42 -12.88
N ASN A 43 0.32 -8.42 -12.59
CA ASN A 43 0.79 -9.38 -13.57
C ASN A 43 0.53 -10.79 -13.06
N ALA A 44 -0.41 -11.49 -13.70
CA ALA A 44 -0.76 -12.88 -13.42
C ALA A 44 -0.10 -13.88 -14.40
N ASN A 45 0.78 -13.40 -15.29
CA ASN A 45 1.37 -14.19 -16.38
C ASN A 45 2.80 -14.66 -16.12
N THR A 46 3.38 -14.38 -14.95
CA THR A 46 4.78 -14.68 -14.65
C THR A 46 4.94 -16.11 -14.09
N GLY A 47 5.08 -17.11 -14.96
CA GLY A 47 5.38 -18.49 -14.53
C GLY A 47 4.17 -19.30 -14.05
N SER A 48 4.43 -20.36 -13.26
CA SER A 48 3.38 -21.25 -12.75
C SER A 48 2.58 -20.53 -11.67
N PHE A 49 1.50 -19.84 -12.07
CA PHE A 49 0.49 -19.28 -11.18
C PHE A 49 0.12 -20.29 -10.08
N LEU A 50 0.66 -20.05 -8.87
CA LEU A 50 0.62 -21.02 -7.76
C LEU A 50 -0.76 -21.15 -7.14
N GLU A 51 -1.72 -20.33 -7.57
CA GLU A 51 -3.11 -20.41 -7.17
C GLU A 51 -3.97 -20.88 -8.36
N PRO A 52 -3.81 -22.13 -8.86
CA PRO A 52 -4.50 -22.62 -10.06
C PRO A 52 -6.02 -22.57 -9.95
N ASP A 53 -6.57 -22.34 -8.75
CA ASP A 53 -7.99 -22.17 -8.48
C ASP A 53 -8.46 -20.71 -8.49
N ALA A 54 -7.55 -19.73 -8.50
CA ALA A 54 -7.94 -18.32 -8.61
C ALA A 54 -8.41 -18.01 -10.02
N ARG A 55 -9.51 -17.27 -10.08
CA ARG A 55 -10.32 -17.06 -11.28
C ARG A 55 -10.69 -15.61 -11.46
N ALA A 56 -10.71 -14.87 -10.36
CA ALA A 56 -10.94 -13.45 -10.36
C ALA A 56 -10.15 -12.75 -9.25
N LEU A 57 -10.15 -11.43 -9.35
CA LEU A 57 -9.52 -10.50 -8.44
C LEU A 57 -10.55 -9.52 -7.90
N ASP A 58 -10.60 -9.35 -6.59
CA ASP A 58 -11.30 -8.23 -5.96
C ASP A 58 -10.24 -7.22 -5.48
N LEU A 59 -10.47 -5.93 -5.78
CA LEU A 59 -9.58 -4.85 -5.41
C LEU A 59 -10.16 -4.05 -4.26
N TRP A 60 -9.30 -3.76 -3.28
CA TRP A 60 -9.66 -3.00 -2.09
C TRP A 60 -8.66 -1.88 -1.86
N PHE A 61 -9.14 -0.77 -1.29
CA PHE A 61 -8.31 0.29 -0.72
C PHE A 61 -8.47 0.29 0.79
N TYR A 62 -7.37 0.46 1.51
CA TYR A 62 -7.38 0.55 2.95
C TYR A 62 -6.69 1.82 3.45
N ALA A 63 -7.32 2.43 4.45
CA ALA A 63 -6.75 3.56 5.15
C ALA A 63 -6.76 3.37 6.66
N LEU A 64 -5.65 3.72 7.29
CA LEU A 64 -5.62 3.87 8.75
C LEU A 64 -6.19 5.23 9.15
N THR A 65 -6.85 5.24 10.30
CA THR A 65 -7.36 6.46 10.91
C THR A 65 -6.23 7.31 11.47
N SER A 66 -6.43 8.64 11.51
CA SER A 66 -5.42 9.59 12.01
C SER A 66 -5.05 9.40 13.49
N ASP A 67 -5.91 8.72 14.26
CA ASP A 67 -5.72 8.42 15.67
C ASP A 67 -5.23 6.99 15.92
N ASP A 68 -4.84 6.27 14.87
CA ASP A 68 -4.44 4.86 14.89
C ASP A 68 -5.48 3.92 15.54
N SER A 69 -6.74 4.35 15.68
CA SER A 69 -7.82 3.57 16.31
C SER A 69 -8.34 2.43 15.44
N GLY A 70 -8.05 2.44 14.13
CA GLY A 70 -8.46 1.37 13.24
C GLY A 70 -8.04 1.51 11.79
N ARG A 71 -8.50 0.54 11.00
CA ARG A 71 -8.33 0.45 9.54
C ARG A 71 -9.69 0.40 8.89
N PHE A 72 -9.94 1.33 7.97
CA PHE A 72 -11.09 1.30 7.07
C PHE A 72 -10.72 0.64 5.75
N GLY A 73 -11.68 -0.04 5.13
CA GLY A 73 -11.51 -0.72 3.86
C GLY A 73 -12.69 -0.46 2.93
N TRP A 74 -12.40 -0.21 1.67
CA TRP A 74 -13.38 0.02 0.61
C TRP A 74 -13.10 -0.92 -0.55
N GLU A 75 -14.12 -1.66 -0.99
CA GLU A 75 -14.09 -2.41 -2.24
C GLU A 75 -14.08 -1.42 -3.40
N LEU A 76 -13.07 -1.51 -4.26
CA LEU A 76 -12.92 -0.65 -5.44
C LEU A 76 -13.56 -1.27 -6.68
N ASP A 77 -13.43 -2.58 -6.82
CA ASP A 77 -14.11 -3.40 -7.81
C ASP A 77 -13.97 -4.88 -7.43
N LYS A 78 -14.79 -5.72 -8.05
CA LYS A 78 -14.81 -7.16 -7.81
C LYS A 78 -14.91 -7.96 -9.08
N ASN A 79 -14.53 -9.23 -8.98
CA ASN A 79 -14.60 -10.19 -10.06
C ASN A 79 -13.82 -9.73 -11.31
N LEU A 80 -12.70 -9.01 -11.11
CA LEU A 80 -11.83 -8.57 -12.19
C LEU A 80 -11.08 -9.74 -12.81
N SER A 81 -10.87 -9.67 -14.12
CA SER A 81 -10.07 -10.69 -14.80
C SER A 81 -8.61 -10.61 -14.38
N LEU A 82 -8.03 -11.74 -13.95
CA LEU A 82 -6.60 -11.86 -13.69
C LEU A 82 -5.75 -11.47 -14.91
N SER A 83 -6.27 -11.63 -16.13
CA SER A 83 -5.58 -11.28 -17.37
C SER A 83 -5.70 -9.82 -17.79
N ALA A 84 -6.53 -9.00 -17.11
CA ALA A 84 -6.70 -7.60 -17.47
C ALA A 84 -5.44 -6.77 -17.15
N GLY A 85 -4.74 -7.14 -16.08
CA GLY A 85 -3.45 -6.59 -15.66
C GLY A 85 -3.47 -5.12 -15.23
N SER A 86 -4.61 -4.44 -15.32
CA SER A 86 -4.78 -3.08 -14.84
C SER A 86 -6.25 -2.75 -14.57
N TYR A 87 -6.47 -1.82 -13.63
CA TYR A 87 -7.76 -1.23 -13.32
C TYR A 87 -7.58 0.26 -13.09
N LYS A 88 -8.45 1.07 -13.71
CA LYS A 88 -8.51 2.51 -13.49
C LYS A 88 -9.61 2.81 -12.48
N CYS A 89 -9.21 3.01 -11.23
CA CYS A 89 -10.10 3.36 -10.14
C CYS A 89 -10.52 4.84 -10.24
N ASN A 90 -11.81 5.11 -10.03
CA ASN A 90 -12.29 6.43 -9.67
C ASN A 90 -12.45 6.50 -8.13
N PRO A 91 -11.65 7.30 -7.42
CA PRO A 91 -11.70 7.38 -5.96
C PRO A 91 -12.93 8.11 -5.40
N ASP A 92 -13.80 8.69 -6.23
CA ASP A 92 -14.99 9.45 -5.79
C ASP A 92 -15.84 8.71 -4.75
N GLU A 93 -16.04 7.40 -4.90
CA GLU A 93 -16.85 6.60 -3.96
C GLU A 93 -16.14 6.43 -2.60
N VAL A 94 -14.82 6.27 -2.60
CA VAL A 94 -14.00 6.23 -1.38
C VAL A 94 -14.08 7.58 -0.67
N VAL A 95 -13.90 8.67 -1.42
CA VAL A 95 -13.96 10.04 -0.92
C VAL A 95 -15.34 10.36 -0.33
N GLU A 96 -16.42 10.01 -1.04
CA GLU A 96 -17.78 10.21 -0.58
C GLU A 96 -18.06 9.42 0.70
N SER A 97 -17.58 8.18 0.80
CA SER A 97 -17.74 7.34 1.98
C SER A 97 -17.01 7.90 3.21
N ILE A 98 -15.76 8.36 3.04
CA ILE A 98 -15.01 9.02 4.11
C ILE A 98 -15.74 10.28 4.58
N ASN A 99 -16.23 11.11 3.64
CA ASN A 99 -16.97 12.32 3.96
C ASN A 99 -18.29 12.04 4.69
N LYS A 100 -19.05 11.03 4.27
CA LYS A 100 -20.32 10.62 4.90
C LYS A 100 -20.11 10.11 6.32
N THR A 101 -19.07 9.32 6.54
CA THR A 101 -18.75 8.75 7.86
C THR A 101 -18.10 9.77 8.79
N GLY A 102 -17.55 10.85 8.23
CA GLY A 102 -16.76 11.83 8.99
C GLY A 102 -15.44 11.25 9.49
N ALA A 103 -14.99 10.14 8.91
CA ALA A 103 -13.71 9.52 9.22
C ALA A 103 -12.57 10.47 8.85
N SER A 104 -11.52 10.48 9.68
CA SER A 104 -10.26 11.14 9.35
C SER A 104 -9.19 10.06 9.18
N ILE A 105 -8.56 10.06 8.02
CA ILE A 105 -7.49 9.12 7.68
C ILE A 105 -6.12 9.77 7.92
N SER A 106 -5.14 8.96 8.33
CA SER A 106 -3.77 9.42 8.52
C SER A 106 -3.22 10.06 7.24
N PRO A 107 -2.34 11.06 7.31
CA PRO A 107 -1.59 11.53 6.14
C PRO A 107 -0.33 10.70 5.87
N ASP A 108 0.04 9.79 6.78
CA ASP A 108 1.31 9.07 6.74
C ASP A 108 1.33 7.94 5.70
N ALA A 109 2.52 7.40 5.43
CA ALA A 109 2.73 6.31 4.47
C ALA A 109 2.23 4.95 5.03
N VAL A 110 0.92 4.83 5.22
CA VAL A 110 0.29 3.69 5.90
C VAL A 110 -0.90 3.09 5.16
N HIS A 111 -1.33 3.74 4.07
CA HIS A 111 -2.47 3.32 3.25
C HIS A 111 -2.01 2.32 2.19
N ALA A 112 -2.83 1.33 1.85
CA ALA A 112 -2.45 0.31 0.88
C ALA A 112 -3.63 -0.14 0.03
N PHE A 113 -3.34 -0.58 -1.18
CA PHE A 113 -4.27 -1.38 -1.97
C PHE A 113 -4.10 -2.85 -1.61
N GLU A 114 -5.15 -3.64 -1.81
CA GLU A 114 -5.11 -5.08 -1.64
C GLU A 114 -5.77 -5.76 -2.83
N ALA A 115 -5.08 -6.77 -3.32
CA ALA A 115 -5.57 -7.72 -4.31
C ALA A 115 -6.02 -8.99 -3.61
N ARG A 116 -7.32 -9.29 -3.64
CA ARG A 116 -7.87 -10.55 -3.12
C ARG A 116 -8.13 -11.52 -4.27
N LEU A 117 -7.44 -12.66 -4.25
CA LEU A 117 -7.62 -13.72 -5.23
C LEU A 117 -8.85 -14.56 -4.85
N MET A 118 -9.74 -14.74 -5.81
CA MET A 118 -11.04 -15.38 -5.61
C MET A 118 -11.16 -16.66 -6.46
N ASN A 119 -11.77 -17.70 -5.90
CA ASN A 119 -12.09 -18.92 -6.64
C ASN A 119 -13.40 -18.79 -7.44
N ASN A 120 -13.72 -19.80 -8.25
CA ASN A 120 -14.94 -19.84 -9.07
C ASN A 120 -16.27 -19.79 -8.28
N SER A 121 -16.24 -20.11 -6.98
CA SER A 121 -17.41 -20.05 -6.10
C SER A 121 -17.53 -18.70 -5.38
N GLY A 122 -16.65 -17.74 -5.66
CA GLY A 122 -16.57 -16.46 -4.95
C GLY A 122 -15.92 -16.56 -3.58
N GLY A 123 -15.25 -17.68 -3.29
CA GLY A 123 -14.49 -17.87 -2.05
C GLY A 123 -13.12 -17.19 -2.14
N TRP A 124 -12.75 -16.47 -1.09
CA TRP A 124 -11.43 -15.86 -0.94
C TRP A 124 -10.37 -16.94 -0.74
N LEU A 125 -9.29 -16.88 -1.54
CA LEU A 125 -8.15 -17.78 -1.47
C LEU A 125 -6.96 -17.14 -0.74
N SER A 126 -6.56 -15.95 -1.18
CA SER A 126 -5.41 -15.22 -0.64
C SER A 126 -5.50 -13.73 -0.91
N ALA A 127 -4.74 -12.93 -0.17
CA ALA A 127 -4.65 -11.48 -0.36
C ALA A 127 -3.20 -11.03 -0.45
N LEU A 128 -2.95 -10.02 -1.28
CA LEU A 128 -1.67 -9.37 -1.43
C LEU A 128 -1.87 -7.87 -1.28
N GLU A 129 -1.13 -7.26 -0.35
CA GLU A 129 -1.10 -5.81 -0.23
C GLU A 129 -0.03 -5.21 -1.16
N SER A 130 -0.30 -4.01 -1.67
CA SER A 130 0.71 -3.19 -2.34
C SER A 130 1.72 -2.63 -1.34
N ASP A 131 2.68 -1.86 -1.85
CA ASP A 131 3.39 -0.88 -1.04
C ASP A 131 2.43 0.11 -0.36
N LYS A 132 2.96 0.84 0.62
CA LYS A 132 2.20 1.82 1.40
C LYS A 132 2.35 3.21 0.82
N TYR A 133 1.27 3.98 0.87
CA TYR A 133 1.16 5.32 0.30
C TYR A 133 0.86 6.33 1.39
N THR A 134 1.46 7.51 1.28
CA THR A 134 0.87 8.75 1.82
C THR A 134 -0.31 9.14 0.95
N VAL A 135 -1.30 9.83 1.51
CA VAL A 135 -2.53 10.18 0.79
C VAL A 135 -2.79 11.69 0.87
N GLU A 136 -3.21 12.27 -0.25
CA GLU A 136 -3.74 13.63 -0.32
C GLU A 136 -5.08 13.65 -1.08
N GLY A 137 -5.85 14.73 -0.92
CA GLY A 137 -7.12 14.91 -1.61
C GLY A 137 -8.19 15.59 -0.77
N SER A 138 -9.22 16.12 -1.46
CA SER A 138 -9.70 17.48 -1.24
C SER A 138 -10.14 17.86 0.18
N ASP A 139 -10.70 16.96 0.99
CA ASP A 139 -11.23 17.31 2.31
C ASP A 139 -11.13 16.16 3.34
N LEU A 140 -10.40 15.09 3.01
CA LEU A 140 -10.30 13.86 3.80
C LEU A 140 -9.47 14.03 5.08
N ILE A 141 -8.68 15.10 5.12
CA ILE A 141 -8.02 15.66 6.30
C ILE A 141 -8.95 16.74 6.83
N ARG A 142 -10.04 16.37 7.49
CA ARG A 142 -10.92 17.34 8.15
C ARG A 142 -10.12 18.06 9.24
N ASN A 143 -9.53 19.22 8.89
CA ASN A 143 -8.86 20.18 9.76
C ASN A 143 -8.23 19.59 11.03
N SER A 144 -6.92 19.37 11.02
CA SER A 144 -6.13 19.60 12.23
C SER A 144 -6.20 21.10 12.56
N ALA A 145 -7.35 21.53 13.10
CA ALA A 145 -7.54 22.88 13.61
C ALA A 145 -6.62 23.07 14.82
N GLY A 146 -5.43 23.60 14.55
CA GLY A 146 -4.53 24.14 15.57
C GLY A 146 -3.14 23.55 15.59
N LYS A 147 -2.31 23.88 14.59
CA LYS A 147 -1.03 24.60 14.81
C LYS A 147 -0.51 25.08 13.48
N GLY A 148 -0.50 26.40 13.31
CA GLY A 148 -0.04 27.06 12.11
C GLY A 148 1.41 26.76 11.76
N ALA A 149 1.72 26.95 10.49
CA ALA A 149 3.04 27.25 9.93
C ALA A 149 4.23 26.67 10.72
N GLN A 150 4.65 25.46 10.38
CA GLN A 150 6.07 25.12 10.42
C GLN A 150 6.46 24.56 9.05
N VAL A 151 6.96 25.47 8.21
CA VAL A 151 7.98 25.12 7.21
C VAL A 151 9.15 24.56 8.03
N GLY A 152 9.19 23.24 8.18
CA GLY A 152 10.20 22.52 8.93
C GLY A 152 10.78 21.46 8.03
N ILE A 153 11.94 21.76 7.45
CA ILE A 153 12.78 20.76 6.78
C ILE A 153 13.17 19.75 7.86
N TYR A 154 12.50 18.61 7.93
CA TYR A 154 12.92 17.51 8.78
C TYR A 154 14.00 16.72 8.06
N THR A 155 15.24 17.17 8.24
CA THR A 155 16.43 16.33 8.10
C THR A 155 16.27 15.15 9.07
N ALA A 156 15.92 13.97 8.57
CA ALA A 156 15.94 12.74 9.37
C ALA A 156 17.40 12.38 9.68
N ALA A 157 17.91 12.88 10.80
CA ALA A 157 19.12 12.35 11.41
C ALA A 157 18.78 10.98 12.01
N VAL A 158 19.13 9.91 11.28
CA VAL A 158 19.07 8.54 11.79
C VAL A 158 20.13 8.39 12.87
N ALA A 159 19.72 8.46 14.14
CA ALA A 159 20.57 8.12 15.26
C ALA A 159 20.47 6.60 15.51
N PHE A 160 21.47 5.85 15.06
CA PHE A 160 21.73 4.50 15.56
C PHE A 160 22.39 4.60 16.93
N THR A 161 21.65 4.35 18.00
CA THR A 161 22.25 4.03 19.31
C THR A 161 22.28 2.52 19.50
N LEU A 162 23.42 1.93 19.15
CA LEU A 162 23.81 0.62 19.65
C LEU A 162 24.08 0.75 21.15
N ALA A 163 23.18 0.22 21.98
CA ALA A 163 23.51 -0.14 23.36
C ALA A 163 23.85 -1.63 23.39
N SER A 164 25.13 -1.93 23.18
CA SER A 164 25.71 -3.18 23.64
C SER A 164 25.67 -3.19 25.17
N LEU A 165 25.09 -4.22 25.78
CA LEU A 165 25.56 -4.66 27.08
C LEU A 165 25.54 -6.18 27.17
N VAL A 166 26.72 -6.75 26.91
CA VAL A 166 27.14 -8.05 27.41
C VAL A 166 27.78 -7.83 28.77
N ILE A 167 27.27 -8.48 29.81
CA ILE A 167 27.97 -8.88 31.04
C ILE A 167 27.19 -10.11 31.55
N LEU A 168 27.72 -11.30 31.84
CA LEU A 168 29.02 -11.97 31.73
C LEU A 168 28.70 -13.47 31.67
#